data_AF-A0A0C3BP05-F1
#
_entry.id   AF-A0A0C3BP05-F1
#
_cell.length_a   1.000
_cell.length_b   1.000
_cell.length_c   1.000
_cell.angle_alpha   90.00
_cell.angle_beta   90.00
_cell.angle_gamma   90.00
#
_symmetry.space_group_name_H-M   'P 1'
#
loop_
_entity.id
_entity.type
_entity.pdbx_description
1 polymer ?
#
loop_
_entity_poly.entity_id
_entity_poly.type
_entity_poly.pdbx_seq_one_letter_code
_entity_poly.pdbx_strand_id
1 'polypeptide(L)'
;MNVGAVNTEVKVYTVNGAAAGAGSASSLPDWLTRKRAVKSGRSKRAIREEFEGAVNLIQHFEFPEASNRIKQTRDGHHAIATGVYKPQMRVFDLDQLTLKFERHSDAENVDFLVDTFR
;
A
#
# COMPACT_ATOMS: atom_id res chain seq x y z
N MET A 1 10.70 -0.91 8.33
CA MET A 1 10.83 -1.87 7.20
C MET A 1 10.69 -3.27 7.78
N ASN A 2 9.80 -4.10 7.24
CA ASN A 2 9.48 -5.40 7.84
C ASN A 2 10.19 -6.51 7.08
N VAL A 3 10.93 -7.37 7.79
CA VAL A 3 11.59 -8.52 7.18
C VAL A 3 10.62 -9.69 7.19
N GLY A 4 10.32 -10.22 6.01
CA GLY A 4 9.50 -11.42 5.87
C GLY A 4 10.29 -12.68 6.15
N ALA A 5 9.81 -13.50 7.08
CA ALA A 5 10.26 -14.87 7.24
C ALA A 5 9.66 -15.72 6.10
N VAL A 6 10.23 -15.60 4.90
CA VAL A 6 10.03 -16.60 3.84
C VAL A 6 11.04 -17.71 4.11
N ASN A 7 10.64 -18.98 4.01
CA ASN A 7 11.51 -20.14 4.23
C ASN A 7 12.50 -20.30 3.08
N THR A 8 13.40 -19.32 2.96
CA THR A 8 14.44 -19.19 1.95
C THR A 8 15.65 -18.55 2.61
N GLU A 9 16.86 -18.94 2.21
CA GLU A 9 18.13 -18.33 2.69
C GLU A 9 18.24 -16.82 2.34
N VAL A 10 17.33 -16.30 1.50
CA VAL A 10 17.27 -14.92 1.05
C VAL A 10 16.33 -14.07 1.91
N LYS A 11 16.80 -12.88 2.30
CA LYS A 11 16.01 -11.90 3.06
C LYS A 11 15.07 -11.12 2.14
N VAL A 12 13.77 -11.17 2.43
CA VAL A 12 12.74 -10.38 1.75
C VAL A 12 12.30 -9.25 2.66
N TYR A 13 12.18 -8.05 2.10
CA TYR A 13 11.76 -6.87 2.83
C TYR A 13 10.46 -6.30 2.27
N THR A 14 9.51 -6.04 3.16
CA THR A 14 8.22 -5.44 2.85
C THR A 14 8.20 -3.98 3.29
N VAL A 15 7.75 -3.12 2.37
CA VAL A 15 7.51 -1.68 2.55
C VAL A 15 6.10 -1.35 2.09
N ASN A 16 5.47 -0.31 2.65
CA ASN A 16 4.09 0.12 2.33
C ASN A 16 2.99 -0.95 2.52
N GLY A 17 3.31 -2.07 3.19
CA GLY A 17 2.39 -3.17 3.42
C GLY A 17 2.46 -3.65 4.86
N ALA A 18 1.46 -4.43 5.26
CA ALA A 18 1.43 -5.05 6.57
C ALA A 18 2.71 -5.89 6.79
N ALA A 19 3.20 -5.90 8.03
CA ALA A 19 4.35 -6.73 8.42
C ALA A 19 4.09 -8.18 8.01
N ALA A 20 5.10 -8.86 7.44
CA ALA A 20 4.97 -10.26 7.07
C ALA A 20 4.47 -11.09 8.25
N GLY A 21 3.31 -11.73 8.09
CA GLY A 21 2.62 -12.50 9.15
C GLY A 21 1.46 -11.75 9.83
N ALA A 22 1.34 -10.44 9.66
CA ALA A 22 0.11 -9.70 9.92
C ALA A 22 -0.69 -9.66 8.61
N GLY A 23 -1.82 -10.38 8.56
CA GLY A 23 -2.71 -10.34 7.40
C GLY A 23 -3.02 -8.89 7.00
N SER A 24 -3.02 -8.62 5.69
CA SER A 24 -3.26 -7.32 5.05
C SER A 24 -4.69 -6.79 5.23
N ALA A 25 -5.30 -6.96 6.39
CA ALA A 25 -6.74 -6.87 6.55
C ALA A 25 -7.18 -6.32 7.91
N SER A 26 -6.53 -5.28 8.42
CA SER A 26 -7.26 -4.37 9.31
C SER A 26 -8.11 -3.48 8.42
N SER A 27 -9.36 -3.87 8.16
CA SER A 27 -10.41 -3.00 7.59
C SER A 27 -10.74 -1.79 8.49
N LEU A 28 -9.99 -1.61 9.58
CA LEU A 28 -10.16 -0.56 10.56
C LEU A 28 -9.10 0.51 10.31
N PRO A 29 -9.50 1.79 10.30
CA PRO A 29 -8.57 2.91 10.23
C PRO A 29 -7.49 2.83 11.33
N ASP A 30 -6.30 3.35 11.03
CA ASP A 30 -5.14 3.34 11.95
C ASP A 30 -5.42 3.91 13.34
N TRP A 31 -6.27 4.94 13.43
CA TRP A 31 -6.65 5.52 14.72
C TRP A 31 -7.45 4.54 15.59
N LEU A 32 -8.24 3.67 14.97
CA LEU A 32 -9.06 2.68 15.65
C LEU A 32 -8.24 1.43 15.99
N THR A 33 -7.33 1.02 15.10
CA THR A 33 -6.35 -0.05 15.36
C THR A 33 -5.45 0.30 16.54
N ARG A 34 -4.96 1.54 16.60
CA ARG A 34 -4.22 2.06 17.78
C ARG A 34 -5.05 2.00 19.06
N LYS A 35 -6.31 2.42 19.03
CA LYS A 35 -7.21 2.35 20.20
C LYS A 35 -7.45 0.90 20.67
N ARG A 36 -7.64 -0.04 19.73
CA ARG A 36 -7.84 -1.46 20.06
C ARG A 36 -6.58 -2.11 20.61
N ALA A 37 -5.41 -1.81 20.06
CA ALA A 37 -4.14 -2.33 20.56
C ALA A 37 -3.84 -1.83 21.99
N VAL A 38 -4.15 -0.56 22.29
CA VAL A 38 -4.03 -0.03 23.66
C VAL A 38 -5.02 -0.72 24.60
N LYS A 39 -6.26 -0.99 24.14
CA LYS A 39 -7.29 -1.66 24.94
C LYS A 39 -7.00 -3.15 25.17
N SER A 40 -6.28 -3.82 24.27
CA SER A 40 -5.90 -5.24 24.39
C SER A 40 -4.67 -5.47 25.28
N GLY A 41 -4.19 -4.44 26.00
CA GLY A 41 -3.08 -4.55 26.94
C GLY A 41 -1.69 -4.53 26.30
N ARG A 42 -1.55 -4.25 24.98
CA ARG A 42 -0.23 -4.01 24.39
C ARG A 42 0.34 -2.69 24.94
N SER A 43 1.63 -2.69 25.25
CA SER A 43 2.29 -1.49 25.76
C SER A 43 2.20 -0.37 24.72
N LYS A 44 1.90 0.85 25.18
CA LYS A 44 1.87 2.04 24.30
C LYS A 44 3.19 2.23 23.55
N ARG A 45 4.32 1.79 24.12
CA ARG A 45 5.64 1.80 23.48
C ARG A 45 5.73 0.82 22.32
N ALA A 46 5.29 -0.42 22.50
CA ALA A 46 5.30 -1.43 21.43
C ALA A 46 4.39 -1.03 20.26
N ILE A 47 3.22 -0.45 20.55
CA ILE A 47 2.31 0.07 19.53
C ILE A 47 2.94 1.26 18.80
N ARG A 48 3.59 2.16 19.53
CA ARG A 48 4.27 3.31 18.93
C ARG A 48 5.41 2.87 18.02
N GLU A 49 6.22 1.90 18.45
CA GLU A 49 7.34 1.35 17.68
C GLU A 49 6.88 0.64 16.40
N GLU A 50 5.77 -0.10 16.45
CA GLU A 50 5.19 -0.77 15.28
C GLU A 50 4.68 0.23 14.22
N PHE A 51 4.04 1.31 14.66
CA PHE A 51 3.47 2.33 13.76
C PHE A 51 4.50 3.36 13.30
N GLU A 52 5.41 3.82 14.17
CA GLU A 52 6.47 4.78 13.81
C GLU A 52 7.64 4.09 13.09
N GLY A 53 7.84 2.77 13.28
CA GLY A 53 8.81 1.96 12.55
C GLY A 53 8.33 1.44 11.19
N ALA A 54 7.03 1.58 10.90
CA ALA A 54 6.46 1.27 9.59
C ALA A 54 6.91 2.31 8.57
N VAL A 55 7.73 1.87 7.62
CA VAL A 55 8.26 2.75 6.56
C VAL A 55 7.29 2.74 5.39
N ASN A 56 6.70 3.91 5.14
CA ASN A 56 5.91 4.19 3.94
C ASN A 56 6.79 4.97 2.95
N LEU A 57 7.27 4.27 1.93
CA LEU A 57 8.06 4.80 0.81
C LEU A 57 7.24 5.75 -0.05
N ILE A 58 6.09 5.30 -0.58
CA ILE A 58 5.17 6.12 -1.39
C ILE A 58 4.00 6.56 -0.51
N GLN A 59 3.69 7.85 -0.51
CA GLN A 59 2.57 8.39 0.28
C GLN A 59 1.23 7.94 -0.31
N HIS A 60 0.28 7.59 0.56
CA HIS A 60 -1.08 7.16 0.19
C HIS A 60 -1.12 5.99 -0.81
N PHE A 61 -0.10 5.12 -0.79
CA PHE A 61 -0.02 3.93 -1.62
C PHE A 61 -0.88 2.78 -1.06
N GLU A 62 -2.18 3.02 -0.96
CA GLU A 62 -3.16 2.07 -0.47
C GLU A 62 -4.51 2.30 -1.16
N PHE A 63 -5.38 1.29 -1.10
CA PHE A 63 -6.77 1.39 -1.54
C PHE A 63 -7.70 1.05 -0.38
N PRO A 64 -8.90 1.65 -0.32
CA PRO A 64 -9.85 1.39 0.77
C PRO A 64 -10.27 -0.08 0.91
N GLU A 65 -10.32 -0.81 -0.19
CA GLU A 65 -10.78 -2.20 -0.23
C GLU A 65 -9.72 -3.12 -0.82
N ALA A 66 -9.45 -2.98 -2.12
CA ALA A 66 -8.43 -3.72 -2.82
C ALA A 66 -8.00 -2.99 -4.09
N SER A 67 -6.86 -3.38 -4.62
CA SER A 67 -6.37 -3.01 -5.94
C SER A 67 -6.46 -4.19 -6.91
N ASN A 68 -6.77 -3.93 -8.17
CA ASN A 68 -6.89 -4.97 -9.20
C ASN A 68 -5.58 -5.21 -9.94
N ARG A 69 -4.98 -4.12 -10.41
CA ARG A 69 -3.79 -4.14 -11.26
C ARG A 69 -2.93 -2.93 -10.94
N ILE A 70 -1.62 -3.15 -11.00
CA ILE A 70 -0.59 -2.11 -10.86
C ILE A 70 0.38 -2.31 -12.03
N LYS A 71 0.68 -1.24 -12.77
CA LYS A 71 1.70 -1.24 -13.83
C LYS A 71 2.53 0.03 -13.75
N GLN A 72 3.82 -0.09 -14.00
CA GLN A 72 4.74 1.04 -14.10
C GLN A 72 4.83 1.49 -15.57
N THR A 73 5.04 2.79 -15.78
CA THR A 73 5.42 3.31 -17.08
C THR A 73 6.82 2.81 -17.48
N ARG A 74 7.09 2.73 -18.79
CA ARG A 74 8.38 2.22 -19.31
C ARG A 74 9.58 3.07 -18.92
N ASP A 75 9.36 4.37 -18.77
CA ASP A 75 10.35 5.34 -18.30
C ASP A 75 10.66 5.21 -16.81
N GLY A 76 9.81 4.50 -16.05
CA GLY A 76 9.99 4.25 -14.64
C GLY A 76 9.57 5.40 -13.72
N HIS A 77 9.07 6.51 -14.24
CA HIS A 77 8.73 7.71 -13.45
C HIS A 77 7.34 7.66 -12.82
N HIS A 78 6.44 6.81 -13.31
CA HIS A 78 5.06 6.73 -12.82
C HIS A 78 4.63 5.29 -12.58
N ALA A 79 3.83 5.10 -11.54
CA ALA A 79 3.09 3.86 -11.31
C ALA A 79 1.59 4.14 -11.39
N ILE A 80 0.86 3.27 -12.07
CA ILE A 80 -0.59 3.35 -12.21
C ILE A 80 -1.19 2.15 -11.51
N ALA A 81 -2.21 2.38 -10.68
CA ALA A 81 -2.94 1.33 -9.98
C ALA A 81 -4.45 1.53 -10.11
N THR A 82 -5.20 0.45 -10.16
CA THR A 82 -6.67 0.47 -10.19
C THR A 82 -7.25 -0.14 -8.92
N GLY A 83 -8.32 0.46 -8.39
CA GLY A 83 -9.01 0.05 -7.17
C GLY A 83 -10.47 -0.35 -7.40
N VAL A 84 -10.98 -1.22 -6.52
CA VAL A 84 -12.34 -1.78 -6.58
C VAL A 84 -13.40 -0.82 -6.04
N TYR A 85 -13.17 -0.26 -4.83
CA TYR A 85 -14.15 0.57 -4.15
C TYR A 85 -14.30 1.93 -4.84
N LYS A 86 -15.51 2.19 -5.36
CA LYS A 86 -15.80 3.27 -6.33
C LYS A 86 -14.74 3.27 -7.42
N PRO A 87 -14.90 2.45 -8.48
CA PRO A 87 -13.85 2.13 -9.41
C PRO A 87 -12.97 3.33 -9.72
N GLN A 88 -11.70 3.24 -9.40
CA GLN A 88 -10.80 4.39 -9.45
C GLN A 88 -9.43 3.99 -9.95
N MET A 89 -8.79 4.90 -10.67
CA MET A 89 -7.39 4.80 -11.05
C MET A 89 -6.58 5.84 -10.29
N ARG A 90 -5.44 5.41 -9.75
CA ARG A 90 -4.47 6.26 -9.06
C ARG A 90 -3.18 6.25 -9.86
N VAL A 91 -2.61 7.43 -10.07
CA VAL A 91 -1.30 7.60 -10.68
C VAL A 91 -0.36 8.16 -9.63
N PHE A 92 0.72 7.44 -9.37
CA PHE A 92 1.77 7.80 -8.43
C PHE A 92 2.97 8.33 -9.21
N ASP A 93 3.54 9.41 -8.72
CA ASP A 93 4.82 9.95 -9.17
C ASP A 93 5.92 9.30 -8.32
N LEU A 94 6.83 8.58 -8.98
CA LEU A 94 7.90 7.82 -8.32
C LEU A 94 9.11 8.69 -8.00
N ASP A 95 9.27 9.84 -8.65
CA ASP A 95 10.33 10.80 -8.35
C ASP A 95 9.98 11.64 -7.11
N GLN A 96 8.69 11.92 -6.92
CA GLN A 96 8.16 12.66 -5.76
C GLN A 96 7.57 11.76 -4.66
N LEU A 97 7.53 10.44 -4.89
CA LEU A 97 7.00 9.43 -3.96
C LEU A 97 5.59 9.75 -3.43
N THR A 98 4.72 10.27 -4.30
CA THR A 98 3.41 10.79 -3.91
C THR A 98 2.32 10.44 -4.93
N LEU A 99 1.06 10.58 -4.51
CA LEU A 99 -0.09 10.48 -5.40
C LEU A 99 -0.13 11.73 -6.30
N LYS A 100 0.01 11.52 -7.61
CA LYS A 100 -0.09 12.59 -8.60
C LYS A 100 -1.54 13.01 -8.81
N PHE A 101 -2.42 12.02 -9.05
CA PHE A 101 -3.86 12.23 -9.10
C PHE A 101 -4.62 10.90 -8.95
N GLU A 102 -5.90 11.01 -8.62
CA GLU A 102 -6.87 9.93 -8.69
C GLU A 102 -8.05 10.31 -9.60
N ARG A 103 -8.62 9.33 -10.30
CA ARG A 103 -9.81 9.50 -11.12
C ARG A 103 -10.76 8.34 -10.88
N HIS A 104 -12.03 8.67 -10.72
CA HIS A 104 -13.11 7.68 -10.64
C HIS A 104 -13.56 7.31 -12.05
N SER A 105 -13.94 6.05 -12.22
CA SER A 105 -14.49 5.43 -13.42
C SER A 105 -15.87 4.88 -13.07
N ASP A 106 -16.75 4.80 -14.06
CA ASP A 106 -18.11 4.29 -13.84
C ASP A 106 -18.14 2.77 -13.64
N ALA A 107 -17.12 2.06 -14.16
CA ALA A 107 -16.99 0.61 -14.11
C ALA A 107 -15.59 0.17 -13.67
N GLU A 108 -15.51 -1.06 -13.16
CA GLU A 108 -14.27 -1.68 -12.69
C GLU A 108 -13.30 -1.95 -13.84
N ASN A 109 -12.03 -1.55 -13.64
CA ASN A 109 -10.99 -1.76 -14.63
C ASN A 109 -10.25 -3.08 -14.36
N VAL A 110 -10.49 -4.08 -15.20
CA VAL A 110 -9.93 -5.44 -15.06
C VAL A 110 -8.47 -5.49 -15.53
N ASP A 111 -8.16 -4.86 -16.66
CA ASP A 111 -6.81 -4.78 -17.19
C ASP A 111 -6.62 -3.51 -18.03
N PHE A 112 -5.41 -2.96 -17.99
CA PHE A 112 -5.04 -1.76 -18.75
C PHE A 112 -3.62 -1.90 -19.26
N LEU A 113 -3.31 -1.33 -20.42
CA LEU A 113 -1.96 -1.27 -20.95
C LEU A 113 -1.39 0.13 -20.76
N VAL A 114 -0.12 0.18 -20.39
CA VAL A 114 0.65 1.43 -20.33
C VAL A 114 1.68 1.31 -21.43
N ASP A 115 1.34 1.87 -22.59
CA ASP A 115 2.27 1.95 -23.71
C ASP A 115 2.75 3.39 -23.86
N THR A 116 4.03 3.54 -24.16
CA THR A 116 4.62 4.84 -24.49
C THR A 116 5.03 4.76 -25.93
N PHE A 117 4.27 5.41 -26.81
CA PHE A 117 4.60 5.48 -28.23
C PHE A 117 5.99 6.09 -28.40
N ARG A 118 6.87 5.32 -29.02
CA ARG A 118 8.10 5.81 -29.66
C ARG A 118 8.09 5.38 -31.11
#